data_AF-A0A7X6JBD5-F1
#
_entry.id   AF-A0A7X6JBD5-F1
#
_cell.length_a   1.000
_cell.length_b   1.000
_cell.length_c   1.000
_cell.angle_alpha   90.00
_cell.angle_beta   90.00
_cell.angle_gamma   90.00
#
_symmetry.space_group_name_H-M   'P 1'
#
loop_
_entity.id
_entity.type
_entity.pdbx_description
1 polymer ?
#
loop_
_entity_poly.entity_id
_entity_poly.type
_entity_poly.pdbx_seq_one_letter_code
_entity_poly.pdbx_strand_id
1 'polypeptide(L)'
;MPVSLPSSRPKEVKLFRNNRSQAVRIPAEFELPGDRVLIHREGDKLIIEPVAKPSNILELIADWRKDTPLGPEDQFPDIEDVPAKPENIF
;
A
#
# COMPACT_ATOMS: atom_id res chain seq x y z
N MET A 1 17.23 -11.53 1.49
CA MET A 1 17.32 -11.72 0.02
C MET A 1 18.08 -10.54 -0.55
N PRO A 2 19.02 -10.73 -1.50
CA PRO A 2 19.73 -9.60 -2.09
C PRO A 2 18.75 -8.79 -2.95
N VAL A 3 18.57 -7.53 -2.61
CA VAL A 3 17.82 -6.57 -3.43
C VAL A 3 18.66 -6.32 -4.69
N SER A 4 18.21 -6.81 -5.84
CA SER A 4 18.83 -6.49 -7.12
C SER A 4 18.71 -4.98 -7.34
N LEU A 5 19.85 -4.31 -7.53
CA LEU A 5 19.86 -2.90 -7.88
C LEU A 5 19.15 -2.74 -9.25
N PRO A 6 18.15 -1.85 -9.38
CA PRO A 6 17.46 -1.65 -10.65
C PRO A 6 18.45 -1.15 -11.70
N SER A 7 18.40 -1.73 -12.89
CA SER A 7 19.19 -1.27 -14.04
C SER A 7 18.75 0.15 -14.41
N SER A 8 19.65 1.13 -14.33
CA SER A 8 19.34 2.55 -14.55
C SER A 8 19.32 2.97 -16.02
N ARG A 9 19.52 2.04 -16.96
CA ARG A 9 19.64 2.37 -18.39
C ARG A 9 18.25 2.42 -19.05
N PRO A 10 17.88 3.53 -19.73
CA PRO A 10 16.61 3.62 -20.45
C PRO A 10 16.46 2.48 -21.46
N LYS A 11 15.27 1.87 -21.52
CA LYS A 11 14.95 0.83 -22.49
C LYS A 11 13.73 1.26 -23.30
N GLU A 12 13.87 1.24 -24.61
CA GLU A 12 12.75 1.51 -25.50
C GLU A 12 11.78 0.33 -25.46
N VAL A 13 10.51 0.62 -25.20
CA VAL A 13 9.43 -0.38 -25.11
C VAL A 13 8.25 0.06 -25.94
N LYS A 14 7.55 -0.91 -26.54
CA LYS A 14 6.41 -0.64 -27.40
C LYS A 14 5.14 -0.44 -26.56
N LEU A 15 4.43 0.66 -26.83
CA LEU A 15 3.09 0.90 -26.30
C LEU A 15 2.07 0.00 -27.01
N PHE A 16 1.11 -0.51 -26.25
CA PHE A 16 0.02 -1.32 -26.79
C PHE A 16 -1.32 -0.90 -26.18
N ARG A 17 -2.41 -1.45 -26.73
CA ARG A 17 -3.77 -1.21 -26.24
C ARG A 17 -4.26 -2.42 -25.46
N ASN A 18 -4.85 -2.17 -24.28
CA ASN A 18 -5.60 -3.15 -23.51
C ASN A 18 -7.06 -2.68 -23.46
N ASN A 19 -7.91 -3.25 -24.32
CA ASN A 19 -9.28 -2.79 -24.52
C ASN A 19 -9.34 -1.28 -24.83
N ARG A 20 -9.89 -0.49 -23.90
CA ARG A 20 -10.04 0.97 -24.02
C ARG A 20 -8.85 1.76 -23.47
N SER A 21 -7.88 1.12 -22.80
CA SER A 21 -6.71 1.79 -22.21
C SER A 21 -5.43 1.56 -23.03
N GLN A 22 -4.47 2.46 -22.84
CA GLN A 22 -3.09 2.28 -23.30
C GLN A 22 -2.29 1.59 -22.19
N ALA A 23 -1.38 0.71 -22.56
CA ALA A 23 -0.56 -0.06 -21.64
C ALA A 23 0.89 -0.15 -22.14
N VAL A 24 1.81 -0.31 -21.19
CA VAL A 24 3.23 -0.60 -21.42
C VAL A 24 3.58 -1.88 -20.69
N ARG A 25 4.40 -2.74 -21.30
CA ARG A 25 4.93 -3.90 -20.59
C ARG A 25 6.15 -3.44 -19.82
N ILE A 26 6.12 -3.60 -18.51
CA ILE A 26 7.27 -3.29 -17.64
C ILE A 26 8.23 -4.49 -17.72
N PRO A 27 9.44 -4.32 -18.27
CA PRO A 27 10.45 -5.38 -18.26
C PRO A 27 10.84 -5.74 -16.81
N ALA A 28 11.25 -6.99 -16.57
CA ALA A 28 11.56 -7.49 -15.22
C ALA A 28 12.63 -6.65 -14.48
N GLU A 29 13.55 -6.03 -15.23
CA GLU A 29 14.57 -5.14 -14.67
C GLU A 29 14.03 -3.82 -14.08
N PHE A 30 12.78 -3.46 -14.42
CA PHE A 30 12.05 -2.29 -13.92
C PHE A 30 10.81 -2.67 -13.10
N GLU A 31 10.71 -3.93 -12.67
CA GLU A 31 9.56 -4.41 -11.92
C GLU A 31 9.42 -3.63 -10.60
N LEU A 32 8.23 -3.07 -10.39
CA LEU A 32 7.90 -2.34 -9.18
C LEU A 32 7.35 -3.29 -8.11
N PRO A 33 7.67 -3.07 -6.83
CA PRO A 33 7.10 -3.88 -5.77
C PRO A 33 5.60 -3.62 -5.64
N GLY A 34 4.83 -4.69 -5.39
CA GLY A 34 3.40 -4.64 -5.11
C GLY A 34 2.50 -4.83 -6.33
N ASP A 35 1.19 -4.59 -6.13
CA ASP A 35 0.12 -4.79 -7.12
C ASP A 35 -0.49 -3.47 -7.64
N ARG A 36 -0.09 -2.33 -7.04
CA ARG A 36 -0.66 -1.01 -7.31
C ARG A 36 0.44 0.03 -7.47
N VAL A 37 0.19 0.98 -8.38
CA VAL A 37 1.10 2.09 -8.68
C VAL A 37 0.31 3.39 -8.78
N LEU A 38 0.95 4.50 -8.40
CA LEU A 38 0.50 5.84 -8.72
C LEU A 38 1.09 6.25 -10.06
N ILE A 39 0.30 6.91 -10.89
CA ILE A 39 0.75 7.49 -12.15
C ILE A 39 0.43 8.97 -12.16
N HIS A 40 1.43 9.80 -12.43
CA HIS A 40 1.25 11.23 -12.61
C HIS A 40 2.09 11.73 -13.79
N ARG A 41 1.79 12.93 -14.27
CA ARG A 41 2.44 13.54 -15.43
C ARG A 41 3.19 14.79 -15.02
N GLU A 42 4.48 14.83 -15.36
CA GLU A 42 5.32 16.02 -15.23
C GLU A 42 5.79 16.43 -16.63
N GLY A 43 5.13 17.45 -17.20
CA GLY A 43 5.34 17.85 -18.59
C GLY A 43 5.07 16.70 -19.56
N ASP A 44 6.10 16.29 -20.30
CA ASP A 44 6.03 15.20 -21.28
C ASP A 44 6.33 13.81 -20.69
N LYS A 45 6.66 13.73 -19.39
CA LYS A 45 7.01 12.49 -18.72
C LYS A 45 5.82 11.92 -17.96
N LEU A 46 5.63 10.60 -18.06
CA LEU A 46 4.77 9.85 -17.14
C LEU A 46 5.66 9.24 -16.06
N ILE A 47 5.39 9.60 -14.81
CA ILE A 47 6.08 9.07 -13.64
C ILE A 47 5.17 8.02 -13.00
N ILE A 48 5.73 6.84 -12.75
CA ILE A 48 5.04 5.71 -12.14
C ILE A 48 5.77 5.36 -10.85
N GLU A 49 5.06 5.41 -9.73
CA GLU A 49 5.60 5.16 -8.39
C GLU A 49 4.84 4.02 -7.73
N PRO A 50 5.51 3.12 -6.99
CA PRO A 50 4.83 2.06 -6.26
C PRO A 50 3.97 2.64 -5.15
N VAL A 51 2.76 2.12 -4.96
CA VAL A 51 1.97 2.43 -3.78
C VAL A 51 2.57 1.65 -2.62
N ALA A 52 3.31 2.32 -1.73
CA ALA A 52 3.77 1.71 -0.50
C ALA A 52 2.56 1.32 0.35
N LYS A 53 2.32 0.01 0.47
CA LYS A 53 1.45 -0.53 1.51
C LYS A 53 2.34 -0.90 2.70
N PRO A 54 1.85 -0.73 3.93
CA PRO A 54 2.52 -1.27 5.10
C PRO A 54 2.79 -2.76 4.89
N SER A 55 4.06 -3.12 4.82
CA SER A 55 4.51 -4.49 4.61
C SER A 55 4.46 -5.33 5.90
N ASN A 56 4.31 -4.65 7.04
CA ASN A 56 4.28 -5.23 8.36
C ASN A 56 3.41 -4.39 9.33
N ILE A 57 3.08 -4.98 10.47
CA ILE A 57 2.26 -4.34 11.51
C ILE A 57 2.88 -3.06 12.05
N LEU A 58 4.22 -2.95 12.10
CA LEU A 58 4.90 -1.76 12.60
C LEU A 58 4.69 -0.56 11.65
N GLU A 59 4.85 -0.78 10.34
CA GLU A 59 4.57 0.22 9.31
C GLU A 59 3.09 0.62 9.32
N LEU A 60 2.18 -0.33 9.55
CA LEU A 60 0.73 -0.05 9.58
C LEU A 60 0.38 0.86 10.77
N ILE A 61 0.92 0.56 11.95
CA ILE A 61 0.75 1.39 13.14
C ILE A 61 1.38 2.78 12.94
N ALA A 62 2.55 2.85 12.29
CA ALA A 62 3.20 4.12 11.99
C ALA A 62 2.36 4.98 11.04
N ASP A 63 1.68 4.37 10.07
CA ASP A 63 0.75 5.05 9.18
C ASP A 63 -0.51 5.53 9.92
N TRP A 64 -1.15 4.68 10.73
CA TRP A 64 -2.30 5.10 11.55
C TRP A 64 -1.97 6.24 12.54
N ARG A 65 -0.72 6.33 13.01
CA ARG A 65 -0.29 7.47 13.85
C ARG A 65 -0.19 8.80 13.10
N LYS A 66 -0.13 8.79 11.77
CA LYS A 66 -0.12 10.03 10.95
C LYS A 66 -1.53 10.61 10.79
N ASP A 67 -2.56 9.78 10.96
CA ASP A 67 -3.94 10.22 10.84
C ASP A 67 -4.37 11.09 12.03
N THR A 68 -5.41 11.88 11.83
CA THR A 68 -5.97 12.71 12.92
C THR A 68 -6.55 11.80 14.00
N PRO A 69 -6.25 12.04 15.29
CA PRO A 69 -6.85 11.28 16.37
C PRO A 69 -8.37 11.32 16.30
N LEU A 70 -8.99 10.17 16.57
CA LEU A 70 -10.44 10.04 16.62
C LEU A 70 -11.06 10.98 17.67
N GLY A 71 -12.24 11.49 17.35
CA GLY A 71 -12.93 12.47 18.18
C GLY A 71 -13.60 11.86 19.41
N PRO A 72 -14.15 12.68 20.32
CA PRO A 72 -14.95 12.20 21.45
C PRO A 72 -16.13 11.30 21.05
N GLU A 73 -16.69 11.52 19.85
CA GLU A 73 -17.77 10.74 19.27
C GLU A 73 -17.40 9.29 18.92
N ASP A 74 -16.10 9.04 18.72
CA ASP A 74 -15.56 7.73 18.37
C ASP A 74 -15.07 6.95 19.61
N GLN A 75 -15.16 7.55 20.81
CA GLN A 75 -14.74 6.88 22.02
C GLN A 75 -15.68 5.72 22.36
N PHE A 76 -15.07 4.59 22.73
CA PHE A 76 -15.81 3.47 23.29
C PHE A 76 -16.49 3.90 24.60
N PRO A 77 -17.68 3.37 24.90
CA PRO A 77 -18.30 3.58 26.20
C PRO A 77 -17.40 3.01 27.31
N ASP A 78 -17.56 3.54 28.52
CA ASP A 78 -16.95 2.93 29.70
C ASP A 78 -17.51 1.51 29.89
N ILE A 79 -16.63 0.51 29.80
CA ILE A 79 -16.97 -0.90 30.04
C ILE A 79 -16.36 -1.30 31.38
N GLU A 80 -17.21 -1.71 32.33
CA GLU A 80 -16.75 -2.28 33.58
C GLU A 80 -16.09 -3.66 33.33
N ASP A 81 -14.83 -3.80 33.73
CA ASP A 81 -14.10 -5.07 33.68
C ASP A 81 -14.55 -6.01 34.82
N VAL A 82 -15.77 -6.51 34.67
CA VAL A 82 -16.35 -7.47 35.61
C VAL A 82 -15.75 -8.86 35.39
N PRO A 83 -15.42 -9.59 36.47
CA PRO A 83 -14.99 -10.97 36.33
C PRO A 83 -16.07 -11.80 35.64
N ALA A 84 -15.63 -12.78 34.86
CA ALA A 84 -16.54 -13.71 34.21
C ALA A 84 -17.49 -14.35 35.22
N LYS A 85 -18.78 -14.43 34.87
CA LYS A 85 -19.75 -15.14 35.70
C LYS A 85 -19.42 -16.63 35.66
N PRO A 86 -19.40 -17.33 36.81
CA PRO A 86 -19.26 -18.77 36.82
C PRO A 86 -20.48 -19.39 36.13
N GLU A 87 -20.26 -20.05 35.00
CA GLU A 87 -21.27 -20.87 34.35
C GLU A 87 -21.02 -22.34 34.65
N ASN A 88 -22.09 -23.10 34.87
CA ASN A 88 -22.00 -24.53 35.05
C ASN A 88 -21.93 -25.19 33.66
N ILE A 89 -20.72 -25.54 33.25
CA ILE A 89 -20.39 -26.17 31.96
C ILE A 89 -20.45 -27.72 32.00
N PHE A 90 -21.13 -28.28 33.01
CA PHE A 90 -21.30 -29.72 33.21
C PHE A 90 -22.77 -30.10 33.39
#